data_AF-A0A2P6WIL4-F1
#
_entry.id   AF-A0A2P6WIL4-F1
#
_cell.length_a   1.000
_cell.length_b   1.000
_cell.length_c   1.000
_cell.angle_alpha   90.00
_cell.angle_beta   90.00
_cell.angle_gamma   90.00
#
_symmetry.space_group_name_H-M   'P 1'
#
loop_
_entity.id
_entity.type
_entity.pdbx_description
1 polymer ?
#
loop_
_entity_poly.entity_id
_entity_poly.type
_entity_poly.pdbx_seq_one_letter_code
_entity_poly.pdbx_strand_id
1 'polypeptide(L)'
;MATQGKKTNRKRISEELLAERLGLHDDWIECWEENGVWKEECSAPDQLPEFVRNSRRKTESLVDRLVAAGCQRRVIYFCIAQLSPEAERIRSGGGWKSVPDKRAQGEDNALHRHEQKLATREDMEAVVNNAKATRKLIQRYQRELLLVADTGGFPVPAGLMTKLEHSEDALALLENSLTWIVELAGAYTAPMETTLLKSKGLLYLTLYVSQYARSKKLRSSKVKGVLKESRRASGDLRARSSIIAPGNVLAEVANTCTGESWAPSDLNRKLATFRAEHPRLYNEMKSKLDALHQYFLTK
;
A
#
# COMPACT_ATOMS: atom_id res chain seq x y z
N MET A 1 22.55 3.71 36.98
CA MET A 1 21.51 2.68 36.72
C MET A 1 20.87 3.00 35.39
N ALA A 2 21.16 2.19 34.36
CA ALA A 2 20.64 2.41 33.01
C ALA A 2 19.16 2.02 32.96
N THR A 3 18.29 2.97 32.63
CA THR A 3 16.89 2.73 32.31
C THR A 3 16.83 1.91 31.01
N GLN A 4 16.60 0.60 31.15
CA GLN A 4 16.23 -0.26 30.03
C GLN A 4 14.96 0.31 29.39
N GLY A 5 15.12 0.93 28.23
CA GLY A 5 14.00 1.36 27.40
C GLY A 5 13.13 0.15 27.09
N LYS A 6 11.93 0.09 27.68
CA LYS A 6 10.87 -0.84 27.26
C LYS A 6 10.73 -0.67 25.74
N LYS A 7 11.11 -1.70 24.97
CA LYS A 7 10.74 -1.81 23.55
C LYS A 7 9.22 -1.72 23.51
N THR A 8 8.69 -0.58 23.12
CA THR A 8 7.28 -0.43 22.79
C THR A 8 6.99 -1.44 21.70
N ASN A 9 6.19 -2.47 22.02
CA ASN A 9 5.66 -3.40 21.03
C ASN A 9 4.80 -2.57 20.07
N ARG A 10 5.42 -2.17 18.95
CA ARG A 10 4.79 -1.38 17.90
C ARG A 10 3.61 -2.20 17.37
N LYS A 11 2.39 -1.68 17.49
CA LYS A 11 1.23 -2.36 16.92
C LYS A 11 1.30 -2.29 15.40
N ARG A 12 0.91 -3.39 14.77
CA ARG A 12 0.88 -3.61 13.32
C ARG A 12 -0.14 -2.66 12.68
N ILE A 13 0.11 -2.22 11.44
CA ILE A 13 -0.94 -1.61 10.61
C ILE A 13 -2.13 -2.58 10.59
N SER A 14 -3.37 -2.07 10.71
CA SER A 14 -4.55 -2.92 10.52
C SER A 14 -4.52 -3.56 9.13
N GLU A 15 -5.00 -4.81 9.04
CA GLU A 15 -5.07 -5.49 7.74
C GLU A 15 -6.00 -4.74 6.76
N GLU A 16 -7.06 -4.13 7.28
CA GLU A 16 -8.01 -3.31 6.51
C GLU A 16 -7.33 -2.12 5.84
N LEU A 17 -6.62 -1.29 6.62
CA LEU A 17 -5.88 -0.17 6.06
C LEU A 17 -4.82 -0.65 5.08
N LEU A 18 -4.18 -1.79 5.35
CA LEU A 18 -3.21 -2.35 4.43
C LEU A 18 -3.85 -2.86 3.13
N ALA A 19 -5.05 -3.42 3.18
CA ALA A 19 -5.83 -3.83 2.01
C ALA A 19 -6.23 -2.62 1.15
N GLU A 20 -6.74 -1.56 1.79
CA GLU A 20 -7.05 -0.28 1.17
C GLU A 20 -5.81 0.31 0.48
N ARG A 21 -4.69 0.42 1.21
CA ARG A 21 -3.43 0.92 0.64
C ARG A 21 -2.84 0.02 -0.43
N LEU A 22 -3.31 -1.22 -0.59
CA LEU A 22 -2.91 -2.11 -1.68
C LEU A 22 -3.94 -2.10 -2.83
N GLY A 23 -5.03 -1.32 -2.75
CA GLY A 23 -6.09 -1.40 -3.76
C GLY A 23 -6.66 -2.81 -3.90
N LEU A 24 -6.66 -3.58 -2.79
CA LEU A 24 -7.27 -4.91 -2.76
C LEU A 24 -8.78 -4.83 -2.60
N HIS A 25 -9.33 -3.68 -2.19
CA HIS A 25 -10.78 -3.46 -2.17
C HIS A 25 -11.36 -3.20 -3.56
N ASP A 26 -10.56 -2.70 -4.50
CA ASP A 26 -11.03 -2.37 -5.84
C ASP A 26 -11.20 -3.63 -6.69
N ASP A 27 -12.28 -3.71 -7.45
CA ASP A 27 -12.48 -4.77 -8.43
C ASP A 27 -11.53 -4.56 -9.61
N TRP A 28 -10.69 -5.56 -9.89
CA TRP A 28 -9.74 -5.49 -11.02
C TRP A 28 -10.35 -5.99 -12.33
N ILE A 29 -11.48 -6.66 -12.22
CA ILE A 29 -12.36 -7.08 -13.32
C ILE A 29 -13.76 -6.68 -12.87
N GLU A 30 -14.32 -5.68 -13.54
CA GLU A 30 -15.68 -5.22 -13.33
C GLU A 30 -16.60 -5.99 -14.26
N CYS A 31 -17.68 -6.57 -13.71
CA CYS A 31 -18.69 -7.29 -14.46
C CYS A 31 -20.04 -6.58 -14.29
N TRP A 32 -20.69 -6.21 -15.38
CA TRP A 32 -22.03 -5.61 -15.34
C TRP A 32 -22.89 -6.08 -16.51
N GLU A 33 -24.20 -5.95 -16.35
CA GLU A 33 -25.16 -6.25 -17.40
C GLU A 33 -25.52 -4.98 -18.17
N GLU A 34 -25.41 -5.02 -19.49
CA GLU A 34 -25.83 -3.94 -20.38
C GLU A 34 -26.72 -4.51 -21.49
N ASN A 35 -27.98 -4.10 -21.51
CA ASN A 35 -28.99 -4.55 -22.48
C ASN A 35 -29.17 -6.08 -22.54
N GLY A 36 -29.15 -6.77 -21.40
CA GLY A 36 -29.30 -8.24 -21.34
C GLY A 36 -28.02 -9.02 -21.65
N VAL A 37 -26.90 -8.34 -21.87
CA VAL A 37 -25.59 -8.95 -22.16
C VAL A 37 -24.63 -8.65 -21.02
N TRP A 38 -24.01 -9.70 -20.48
CA TRP A 38 -22.92 -9.56 -19.51
C TRP A 38 -21.67 -9.01 -20.19
N LYS A 39 -21.19 -7.87 -19.70
CA LYS A 39 -19.92 -7.26 -20.08
C LYS A 39 -18.92 -7.39 -18.95
N GLU A 40 -17.65 -7.50 -19.34
CA GLU A 40 -16.54 -7.54 -18.41
C GLU A 40 -15.44 -6.60 -18.91
N GLU A 41 -14.99 -5.71 -18.04
CA GLU A 41 -13.84 -4.83 -18.27
C GLU A 41 -12.77 -5.08 -17.21
N CYS A 42 -11.51 -5.00 -17.62
CA CYS A 42 -10.37 -5.30 -16.78
C CYS A 42 -9.46 -4.10 -16.67
N SER A 43 -9.03 -3.78 -15.44
CA SER A 43 -8.16 -2.63 -15.14
C SER A 43 -6.71 -2.80 -15.64
N ALA A 44 -6.34 -3.96 -16.20
CA ALA A 44 -4.99 -4.20 -16.68
C ALA A 44 -4.73 -3.45 -17.99
N PRO A 45 -3.74 -2.55 -18.07
CA PRO A 45 -3.50 -1.75 -19.27
C PRO A 45 -3.07 -2.63 -20.46
N ASP A 46 -3.40 -2.19 -21.66
CA ASP A 46 -3.00 -2.78 -22.94
C ASP A 46 -1.56 -2.41 -23.33
N GLN A 47 -1.08 -1.27 -22.83
CA GLN A 47 0.25 -0.72 -23.11
C GLN A 47 1.13 -0.68 -21.86
N LEU A 48 2.45 -0.70 -22.09
CA LEU A 48 3.42 -0.51 -21.02
C LEU A 48 3.24 0.88 -20.38
N PRO A 49 3.20 0.98 -19.04
CA PRO A 49 2.98 2.26 -18.34
C PRO A 49 3.98 3.36 -18.74
N GLU A 50 3.52 4.60 -18.84
CA GLU A 50 4.34 5.69 -19.37
C GLU A 50 5.56 6.04 -18.51
N PHE A 51 5.52 5.80 -17.21
CA PHE A 51 6.62 6.16 -16.30
C PHE A 51 7.93 5.44 -16.62
N VAL A 52 7.88 4.32 -17.37
CA VAL A 52 9.08 3.61 -17.86
C VAL A 52 9.54 4.04 -19.26
N ARG A 53 9.07 5.18 -19.79
CA ARG A 53 9.41 5.67 -21.14
C ARG A 53 10.92 5.69 -21.41
N ASN A 54 11.74 6.08 -20.42
CA ASN A 54 13.20 6.16 -20.54
C ASN A 54 13.88 4.78 -20.65
N SER A 55 13.22 3.71 -20.22
CA SER A 55 13.74 2.33 -20.26
C SER A 55 12.85 1.38 -21.08
N ARG A 56 11.88 1.92 -21.83
CA ARG A 56 10.82 1.18 -22.53
C ARG A 56 11.33 -0.03 -23.31
N ARG A 57 12.33 0.15 -24.18
CA ARG A 57 12.89 -0.96 -25.00
C ARG A 57 13.44 -2.10 -24.13
N LYS A 58 14.15 -1.75 -23.07
CA LYS A 58 14.72 -2.74 -22.14
C LYS A 58 13.61 -3.43 -21.37
N THR A 59 12.64 -2.67 -20.84
CA THR A 59 11.51 -3.21 -20.10
C THR A 59 10.67 -4.16 -20.95
N GLU A 60 10.33 -3.78 -22.19
CA GLU A 60 9.60 -4.67 -23.12
C GLU A 60 10.36 -5.98 -23.37
N SER A 61 11.69 -5.91 -23.58
CA SER A 61 12.50 -7.12 -23.79
C SER A 61 12.46 -8.08 -22.59
N LEU A 62 12.36 -7.54 -21.37
CA LEU A 62 12.22 -8.33 -20.16
C LEU A 62 10.81 -8.88 -20.00
N VAL A 63 9.78 -8.08 -20.35
CA VAL A 63 8.39 -8.53 -20.40
C VAL A 63 8.24 -9.69 -21.38
N ASP A 64 8.82 -9.62 -22.57
CA ASP A 64 8.78 -10.69 -23.57
C ASP A 64 9.38 -12.00 -23.03
N ARG A 65 10.47 -11.92 -22.25
CA ARG A 65 11.06 -13.09 -21.58
C ARG A 65 10.11 -13.69 -20.55
N LEU A 66 9.39 -12.87 -19.78
CA LEU A 66 8.37 -13.34 -18.84
C LEU A 66 7.16 -13.96 -19.56
N VAL A 67 6.73 -13.37 -20.67
CA VAL A 67 5.65 -13.90 -21.51
C VAL A 67 6.03 -15.26 -22.09
N ALA A 68 7.24 -15.39 -22.65
CA ALA A 68 7.77 -16.67 -23.13
C ALA A 68 7.85 -17.74 -22.03
N ALA A 69 8.01 -17.31 -20.77
CA ALA A 69 8.01 -18.17 -19.61
C ALA A 69 6.59 -18.59 -19.13
N GLY A 70 5.52 -17.98 -19.63
CA GLY A 70 4.13 -18.35 -19.34
C GLY A 70 3.29 -17.25 -18.68
N CYS A 71 3.82 -16.04 -18.48
CA CYS A 71 3.06 -14.93 -17.93
C CYS A 71 2.22 -14.21 -19.00
N GLN A 72 1.15 -13.52 -18.58
CA GLN A 72 0.33 -12.67 -19.45
C GLN A 72 0.87 -11.25 -19.50
N ARG A 73 1.03 -10.70 -20.70
CA ARG A 73 1.62 -9.36 -20.91
C ARG A 73 0.85 -8.25 -20.17
N ARG A 74 -0.48 -8.20 -20.34
CA ARG A 74 -1.32 -7.18 -19.70
C ARG A 74 -1.27 -7.25 -18.17
N VAL A 75 -1.21 -8.45 -17.59
CA VAL A 75 -1.04 -8.62 -16.14
C VAL A 75 0.34 -8.18 -15.67
N ILE A 76 1.39 -8.39 -16.48
CA ILE A 76 2.72 -7.82 -16.18
C ILE A 76 2.66 -6.28 -16.22
N TYR A 77 2.01 -5.68 -17.22
CA TYR A 77 1.86 -4.22 -17.29
C TYR A 77 1.07 -3.68 -16.09
N PHE A 78 0.01 -4.36 -15.66
CA PHE A 78 -0.70 -4.06 -14.43
C PHE A 78 0.23 -4.09 -13.20
N CYS A 79 1.04 -5.15 -13.05
CA CYS A 79 2.02 -5.26 -11.97
C CYS A 79 3.10 -4.15 -12.03
N ILE A 80 3.53 -3.75 -13.23
CA ILE A 80 4.49 -2.66 -13.42
C ILE A 80 3.86 -1.31 -13.08
N ALA A 81 2.58 -1.09 -13.39
CA ALA A 81 1.87 0.14 -13.03
C ALA A 81 1.85 0.37 -11.51
N GLN A 82 1.84 -0.70 -10.72
CA GLN A 82 1.98 -0.64 -9.26
C GLN A 82 3.35 -0.13 -8.79
N LEU A 83 4.36 -0.09 -9.65
CA LEU A 83 5.68 0.48 -9.37
C LEU A 83 5.78 1.98 -9.74
N SER A 84 4.71 2.58 -10.28
CA SER A 84 4.72 3.98 -10.65
C SER A 84 4.79 4.91 -9.42
N PRO A 85 5.32 6.14 -9.57
CA PRO A 85 5.29 7.14 -8.51
C PRO A 85 3.87 7.47 -8.04
N GLU A 86 2.89 7.44 -8.96
CA GLU A 86 1.49 7.67 -8.63
C GLU A 86 0.93 6.55 -7.73
N ALA A 87 1.17 5.29 -8.10
CA ALA A 87 0.76 4.17 -7.27
C ALA A 87 1.46 4.20 -5.91
N GLU A 88 2.77 4.49 -5.84
CA GLU A 88 3.50 4.67 -4.57
C GLU A 88 2.86 5.76 -3.71
N ARG A 89 2.46 6.88 -4.31
CA ARG A 89 1.77 7.98 -3.63
C ARG A 89 0.42 7.55 -3.07
N ILE A 90 -0.41 6.86 -3.85
CA ILE A 90 -1.71 6.34 -3.42
C ILE A 90 -1.54 5.39 -2.24
N ARG A 91 -0.60 4.44 -2.35
CA ARG A 91 -0.30 3.52 -1.24
C ARG A 91 0.16 4.26 0.01
N SER A 92 0.86 5.38 -0.14
CA SER A 92 1.30 6.25 0.95
C SER A 92 0.21 7.22 1.43
N GLY A 93 -1.01 7.12 0.91
CA GLY A 93 -2.17 7.92 1.33
C GLY A 93 -2.39 9.24 0.60
N GLY A 94 -1.64 9.51 -0.46
CA GLY A 94 -1.95 10.63 -1.35
C GLY A 94 -3.08 10.28 -2.30
N GLY A 95 -4.24 10.93 -2.15
CA GLY A 95 -5.40 10.75 -3.03
C GLY A 95 -5.71 11.99 -3.87
N TRP A 96 -6.68 11.85 -4.76
CA TRP A 96 -7.46 12.95 -5.31
C TRP A 96 -8.84 12.84 -4.67
N LYS A 97 -9.29 13.86 -3.94
CA LYS A 97 -10.69 13.94 -3.54
C LYS A 97 -11.29 15.17 -4.22
N SER A 98 -12.30 14.95 -5.03
CA SER A 98 -13.28 15.99 -5.31
C SER A 98 -13.94 16.31 -3.97
N VAL A 99 -13.53 17.39 -3.31
CA VAL A 99 -14.32 17.91 -2.20
C VAL A 99 -15.59 18.45 -2.84
N PRO A 100 -16.80 17.98 -2.47
CA PRO A 100 -18.01 18.66 -2.86
C PRO A 100 -17.98 20.02 -2.18
N ASP A 101 -17.48 21.02 -2.90
CA ASP A 101 -17.43 22.38 -2.39
C ASP A 101 -18.87 22.87 -2.33
N LYS A 102 -19.47 22.89 -1.13
CA LYS A 102 -20.86 23.32 -0.89
C LYS A 102 -21.07 24.82 -1.19
N ARG A 103 -20.10 25.51 -1.80
CA ARG A 103 -20.14 26.95 -2.08
C ARG A 103 -19.85 27.32 -3.54
N ALA A 104 -19.60 26.36 -4.43
CA ALA A 104 -19.40 26.65 -5.86
C ALA A 104 -20.64 26.21 -6.66
N GLN A 105 -21.67 27.04 -6.66
CA GLN A 105 -22.67 27.03 -7.71
C GLN A 105 -22.02 27.68 -8.94
N GLY A 106 -21.34 26.88 -9.74
CA GLY A 106 -20.64 27.33 -10.93
C GLY A 106 -19.57 26.34 -11.33
N GLU A 107 -19.67 25.85 -12.56
CA GLU A 107 -18.81 24.84 -13.18
C GLU A 107 -17.32 25.15 -13.04
N ASP A 108 -16.67 24.48 -12.08
CA ASP A 108 -15.35 23.87 -12.25
C ASP A 108 -15.07 23.05 -10.98
N ASN A 109 -15.20 21.72 -11.08
CA ASN A 109 -14.74 20.83 -10.02
C ASN A 109 -13.20 20.83 -10.04
N ALA A 110 -12.57 21.84 -9.46
CA ALA A 110 -11.14 21.84 -9.22
C ALA A 110 -10.81 20.64 -8.33
N LEU A 111 -10.21 19.61 -8.93
CA LEU A 111 -9.70 18.43 -8.24
C LEU A 111 -8.60 18.87 -7.25
N HIS A 112 -9.00 19.16 -6.01
CA HIS A 112 -8.05 19.50 -4.96
C HIS A 112 -7.29 18.24 -4.54
N ARG A 113 -5.95 18.34 -4.58
CA ARG A 113 -5.06 17.30 -4.06
C ARG A 113 -5.15 17.31 -2.54
N HIS A 114 -5.73 16.28 -1.96
CA HIS A 114 -5.69 16.03 -0.51
C HIS A 114 -4.85 14.79 -0.22
N GLU A 115 -3.83 14.97 0.61
CA GLU A 115 -3.07 13.86 1.17
C GLU A 115 -3.78 13.38 2.44
N GLN A 116 -4.35 12.17 2.42
CA GLN A 116 -4.75 11.46 3.64
C GLN A 116 -3.52 10.76 4.23
N LYS A 117 -2.52 11.56 4.58
CA LYS A 117 -1.39 11.11 5.39
C LYS A 117 -1.92 10.63 6.73
N LEU A 118 -1.43 9.49 7.19
CA LEU A 118 -1.73 9.07 8.55
C LEU A 118 -1.06 10.05 9.51
N ALA A 119 -1.71 10.31 10.64
CA ALA A 119 -1.16 11.20 11.65
C ALA A 119 0.24 10.72 12.08
N THR A 120 1.15 11.66 12.26
CA THR A 120 2.47 11.36 12.82
C THR A 120 2.37 11.08 14.33
N ARG A 121 3.49 10.65 14.93
CA ARG A 121 3.55 10.49 16.38
C ARG A 121 3.39 11.85 17.06
N GLU A 122 4.00 12.87 16.48
CA GLU A 122 3.98 14.25 16.95
C GLU A 122 2.56 14.83 16.90
N ASP A 123 1.80 14.55 15.83
CA ASP A 123 0.39 14.96 15.71
C ASP A 123 -0.47 14.37 16.83
N MET A 124 -0.31 13.07 17.11
CA MET A 124 -1.07 12.40 18.18
C MET A 124 -0.58 12.79 19.58
N GLU A 125 0.70 13.13 19.73
CA GLU A 125 1.23 13.71 20.96
C GLU A 125 0.63 15.09 21.23
N ALA A 126 0.41 15.90 20.19
CA ALA A 126 -0.31 17.17 20.31
C ALA A 126 -1.76 16.94 20.77
N VAL A 127 -2.46 15.93 20.24
CA VAL A 127 -3.80 15.54 20.71
C VAL A 127 -3.78 15.15 22.20
N VAL A 128 -2.82 14.33 22.63
CA VAL A 128 -2.63 13.94 24.04
C VAL A 128 -2.43 15.16 24.93
N ASN A 129 -1.55 16.08 24.53
CA ASN A 129 -1.22 17.26 25.30
C ASN A 129 -2.41 18.22 25.41
N ASN A 130 -3.11 18.44 24.31
CA ASN A 130 -4.31 19.27 24.27
C ASN A 130 -5.44 18.68 25.13
N ALA A 131 -5.72 17.39 25.02
CA ALA A 131 -6.74 16.73 25.84
C ALA A 131 -6.42 16.80 27.34
N LYS A 132 -5.15 16.60 27.72
CA LYS A 132 -4.69 16.78 29.12
C LYS A 132 -4.84 18.23 29.59
N ALA A 133 -4.49 19.21 28.76
CA ALA A 133 -4.59 20.62 29.10
C ALA A 133 -6.07 21.03 29.28
N THR A 134 -6.94 20.64 28.35
CA THR A 134 -8.39 20.88 28.44
C THR A 134 -8.99 20.25 29.69
N ARG A 135 -8.64 19.00 30.00
CA ARG A 135 -9.12 18.34 31.23
C ARG A 135 -8.70 19.11 32.49
N LYS A 136 -7.45 19.59 32.56
CA LYS A 136 -6.98 20.42 33.69
C LYS A 136 -7.74 21.74 33.81
N LEU A 137 -8.09 22.37 32.69
CA LEU A 137 -8.87 23.61 32.68
C LEU A 137 -10.30 23.36 33.18
N ILE A 138 -10.94 22.28 32.73
CA ILE A 138 -12.29 21.90 33.19
C ILE A 138 -12.28 21.66 34.71
N GLN A 139 -11.33 20.88 35.21
CA GLN A 139 -11.21 20.62 36.66
C GLN A 139 -10.97 21.90 37.46
N ARG A 140 -10.18 22.84 36.92
CA ARG A 140 -9.91 24.12 37.57
C ARG A 140 -11.16 25.00 37.69
N TYR A 141 -12.02 25.00 36.68
CA TYR A 141 -13.21 25.86 36.59
C TYR A 141 -14.52 25.09 36.81
N GLN A 142 -14.45 23.90 37.40
CA GLN A 142 -15.60 23.00 37.54
C GLN A 142 -16.77 23.65 38.27
N ARG A 143 -16.49 24.41 39.33
CA ARG A 143 -17.53 25.07 40.14
C ARG A 143 -18.28 26.13 39.35
N GLU A 144 -17.55 26.96 38.62
CA GLU A 144 -18.10 28.02 37.77
C GLU A 144 -18.93 27.43 36.63
N LEU A 145 -18.47 26.31 36.04
CA LEU A 145 -19.20 25.60 34.99
C LEU A 145 -20.51 24.99 35.50
N LEU A 146 -20.51 24.36 36.68
CA LEU A 146 -21.72 23.81 37.29
C LEU A 146 -22.70 24.91 37.69
N LEU A 147 -22.21 26.01 38.26
CA LEU A 147 -23.05 27.15 38.63
C LEU A 147 -23.77 27.75 37.41
N VAL A 148 -23.11 27.81 36.26
CA VAL A 148 -23.72 28.29 35.01
C VAL A 148 -24.67 27.23 34.42
N ALA A 149 -24.36 25.95 34.53
CA ALA A 149 -25.23 24.88 34.04
C ALA A 149 -26.56 24.83 34.80
N ASP A 150 -26.51 24.98 36.12
CA ASP A 150 -27.68 24.93 37.00
C ASP A 150 -28.59 26.17 36.89
N THR A 151 -28.01 27.32 36.49
CA THR A 151 -28.75 28.59 36.34
C THR A 151 -29.18 28.88 34.90
N GLY A 152 -28.45 28.37 33.90
CA GLY A 152 -28.57 28.80 32.52
C GLY A 152 -29.47 27.94 31.62
N GLY A 153 -30.00 26.81 32.11
CA GLY A 153 -30.88 25.94 31.32
C GLY A 153 -30.24 25.44 30.02
N PHE A 154 -28.91 25.30 29.99
CA PHE A 154 -28.18 24.86 28.81
C PHE A 154 -28.45 23.38 28.55
N PRO A 155 -29.00 23.01 27.37
CA PRO A 155 -29.27 21.62 27.07
C PRO A 155 -27.97 20.84 26.88
N VAL A 156 -27.91 19.62 27.43
CA VAL A 156 -26.81 18.68 27.17
C VAL A 156 -26.80 18.33 25.67
N PRO A 157 -25.63 18.26 25.00
CA PRO A 157 -25.55 17.91 23.59
C PRO A 157 -26.26 16.58 23.26
N ALA A 158 -27.13 16.60 22.25
CA ALA A 158 -27.86 15.42 21.80
C ALA A 158 -26.92 14.40 21.12
N GLY A 159 -27.08 13.11 21.44
CA GLY A 159 -26.33 12.01 20.82
C GLY A 159 -25.52 11.15 21.79
N LEU A 160 -25.42 11.53 23.07
CA LEU A 160 -24.91 10.65 24.12
C LEU A 160 -26.03 9.69 24.54
N MET A 161 -25.79 8.39 24.44
CA MET A 161 -26.76 7.29 24.66
C MET A 161 -27.30 7.21 26.10
N THR A 162 -26.81 8.04 27.00
CA THR A 162 -27.25 8.13 28.39
C THR A 162 -28.19 9.30 28.55
N LYS A 163 -29.37 9.07 29.15
CA LYS A 163 -30.21 10.14 29.68
C LYS A 163 -29.43 10.84 30.79
N LEU A 164 -28.74 11.91 30.45
CA LEU A 164 -28.09 12.75 31.44
C LEU A 164 -29.13 13.71 31.99
N GLU A 165 -29.53 13.48 33.24
CA GLU A 165 -30.49 14.33 33.94
C GLU A 165 -29.79 15.45 34.72
N HIS A 166 -28.47 15.35 34.93
CA HIS A 166 -27.71 16.27 35.78
C HIS A 166 -26.42 16.81 35.11
N SER A 167 -26.13 18.08 35.35
CA SER A 167 -24.94 18.81 34.87
C SER A 167 -23.63 18.16 35.33
N GLU A 168 -23.61 17.59 36.54
CA GLU A 168 -22.46 16.90 37.13
C GLU A 168 -22.07 15.65 36.35
N ASP A 169 -23.06 14.84 35.95
CA ASP A 169 -22.85 13.64 35.13
C ASP A 169 -22.29 14.00 33.76
N ALA A 170 -22.68 15.14 33.20
CA ALA A 170 -22.23 15.62 31.89
C ALA A 170 -20.76 16.02 31.94
N LEU A 171 -20.37 16.69 33.02
CA LEU A 171 -19.00 17.10 33.24
C LEU A 171 -18.10 15.89 33.53
N ALA A 172 -18.57 14.93 34.33
CA ALA A 172 -17.86 13.67 34.56
C ALA A 172 -17.68 12.85 33.27
N LEU A 173 -18.71 12.76 32.43
CA LEU A 173 -18.63 12.09 31.13
C LEU A 173 -17.63 12.76 30.19
N LEU A 174 -17.58 14.09 30.17
CA LEU A 174 -16.61 14.85 29.39
C LEU A 174 -15.18 14.59 29.86
N GLU A 175 -14.92 14.60 31.17
CA GLU A 175 -13.60 14.28 31.71
C GLU A 175 -13.16 12.85 31.42
N ASN A 176 -14.09 11.89 31.53
CA ASN A 176 -13.85 10.49 31.17
C ASN A 176 -13.57 10.35 29.67
N SER A 177 -14.29 11.08 28.81
CA SER A 177 -14.07 11.11 27.36
C SER A 177 -12.71 11.68 27.00
N LEU A 178 -12.26 12.77 27.65
CA LEU A 178 -10.93 13.33 27.47
C LEU A 178 -9.84 12.36 27.94
N THR A 179 -10.08 11.62 29.01
CA THR A 179 -9.16 10.59 29.50
C THR A 179 -9.05 9.44 28.50
N TRP A 180 -10.19 8.98 27.97
CA TRP A 180 -10.23 7.98 26.91
C TRP A 180 -9.49 8.44 25.64
N ILE A 181 -9.65 9.69 25.22
CA ILE A 181 -8.92 10.28 24.09
C ILE A 181 -7.40 10.26 24.35
N VAL A 182 -6.96 10.62 25.56
CA VAL A 182 -5.53 10.58 25.95
C VAL A 182 -4.97 9.16 25.83
N GLU A 183 -5.71 8.16 26.30
CA GLU A 183 -5.29 6.76 26.20
C GLU A 183 -5.27 6.28 24.75
N LEU A 184 -6.29 6.63 23.97
CA LEU A 184 -6.41 6.24 22.57
C LEU A 184 -5.30 6.86 21.72
N ALA A 185 -5.10 8.17 21.82
CA ALA A 185 -4.04 8.89 21.11
C ALA A 185 -2.65 8.48 21.60
N GLY A 186 -2.47 8.24 22.89
CA GLY A 186 -1.21 7.73 23.46
C GLY A 186 -0.87 6.31 23.02
N ALA A 187 -1.89 5.48 22.74
CA ALA A 187 -1.73 4.14 22.20
C ALA A 187 -1.51 4.11 20.68
N TYR A 188 -1.71 5.23 19.98
CA TYR A 188 -1.48 5.31 18.55
C TYR A 188 -0.01 5.10 18.22
N THR A 189 0.25 4.14 17.33
CA THR A 189 1.58 3.90 16.76
C THR A 189 1.54 4.26 15.29
N ALA A 190 2.18 5.38 14.94
CA ALA A 190 2.33 5.80 13.56
C ALA A 190 2.96 4.66 12.74
N PRO A 191 2.30 4.16 11.69
CA PRO A 191 2.85 3.10 10.87
C PRO A 191 4.05 3.61 10.05
N MET A 192 5.04 2.75 9.80
CA MET A 192 6.15 3.09 8.89
C MET A 192 5.65 3.09 7.44
N GLU A 193 5.03 4.19 7.03
CA GLU A 193 4.51 4.38 5.67
C GLU A 193 5.64 4.23 4.63
N THR A 194 6.80 4.83 4.88
CA THR A 194 7.84 4.99 3.86
C THR A 194 8.58 3.71 3.48
N THR A 195 8.78 2.75 4.39
CA THR A 195 9.52 1.52 4.06
C THR A 195 8.58 0.36 3.70
N LEU A 196 7.41 0.32 4.35
CA LEU A 196 6.44 -0.75 4.15
C LEU A 196 5.67 -0.57 2.83
N LEU A 197 5.30 0.66 2.44
CA LEU A 197 4.39 0.90 1.30
C LEU A 197 5.12 1.09 -0.03
N LYS A 198 6.35 1.64 -0.01
CA LYS A 198 7.20 1.75 -1.20
C LYS A 198 7.50 0.41 -1.84
N SER A 199 7.93 -0.54 -1.02
CA SER A 199 8.32 -1.87 -1.52
C SER A 199 7.17 -2.85 -1.75
N LYS A 200 5.94 -2.46 -1.42
CA LYS A 200 4.75 -3.30 -1.60
C LYS A 200 4.27 -3.39 -3.04
N GLY A 201 4.57 -2.42 -3.90
CA GLY A 201 4.31 -2.54 -5.35
C GLY A 201 5.05 -3.73 -5.98
N LEU A 202 6.21 -4.09 -5.43
CA LEU A 202 6.98 -5.26 -5.88
C LEU A 202 6.32 -6.58 -5.53
N LEU A 203 5.38 -6.61 -4.57
CA LEU A 203 4.68 -7.84 -4.19
C LEU A 203 3.82 -8.36 -5.35
N TYR A 204 3.14 -7.49 -6.09
CA TYR A 204 2.33 -7.87 -7.26
C TYR A 204 3.17 -8.60 -8.29
N LEU A 205 4.25 -7.95 -8.73
CA LEU A 205 5.14 -8.51 -9.75
C LEU A 205 5.82 -9.79 -9.26
N THR A 206 6.32 -9.79 -8.02
CA THR A 206 7.02 -10.95 -7.43
C THR A 206 6.07 -12.14 -7.27
N LEU A 207 4.87 -11.91 -6.73
CA LEU A 207 3.85 -12.94 -6.55
C LEU A 207 3.43 -13.52 -7.89
N TYR A 208 3.06 -12.66 -8.84
CA TYR A 208 2.61 -13.07 -10.16
C TYR A 208 3.66 -13.90 -10.91
N VAL A 209 4.89 -13.39 -11.00
CA VAL A 209 5.98 -14.10 -11.68
C VAL A 209 6.33 -15.41 -10.98
N SER A 210 6.30 -15.45 -9.64
CA SER A 210 6.59 -16.68 -8.88
C SER A 210 5.57 -17.80 -9.15
N GLN A 211 4.34 -17.43 -9.51
CA GLN A 211 3.25 -18.37 -9.74
C GLN A 211 3.18 -18.87 -11.19
N TYR A 212 3.37 -17.97 -12.15
CA TYR A 212 3.10 -18.28 -13.57
C TYR A 212 4.35 -18.46 -14.43
N ALA A 213 5.50 -17.91 -14.03
CA ALA A 213 6.70 -18.03 -14.84
C ALA A 213 7.36 -19.40 -14.63
N ARG A 214 7.50 -20.17 -15.72
CA ARG A 214 8.21 -21.46 -15.69
C ARG A 214 9.70 -21.21 -15.47
N SER A 215 10.18 -21.49 -14.26
CA SER A 215 11.57 -21.29 -13.83
C SER A 215 12.62 -21.89 -14.77
N LYS A 216 12.32 -23.04 -15.42
CA LYS A 216 13.20 -23.66 -16.41
C LYS A 216 13.41 -22.80 -17.66
N LYS A 217 12.38 -22.08 -18.11
CA LYS A 217 12.43 -21.19 -19.30
C LYS A 217 13.12 -19.86 -19.02
N LEU A 218 13.06 -19.39 -17.76
CA LEU A 218 13.78 -18.18 -17.34
C LEU A 218 15.30 -18.37 -17.27
N ARG A 219 15.75 -19.61 -17.02
CA ARG A 219 17.18 -19.98 -16.97
C ARG A 219 17.80 -20.23 -18.35
N SER A 220 16.99 -20.51 -19.37
CA SER A 220 17.48 -21.00 -20.68
C SER A 220 17.80 -19.90 -21.70
N SER A 221 18.00 -18.65 -21.28
CA SER A 221 18.51 -17.59 -22.17
C SER A 221 20.02 -17.76 -22.40
N LYS A 222 20.43 -18.93 -22.91
CA LYS A 222 21.66 -19.00 -23.69
C LYS A 222 21.36 -18.35 -25.03
N VAL A 223 21.96 -17.20 -25.23
CA VAL A 223 22.13 -16.50 -26.51
C VAL A 223 22.32 -17.53 -27.64
N LYS A 224 21.32 -17.67 -28.52
CA LYS A 224 21.53 -18.20 -29.88
C LYS A 224 22.26 -17.11 -30.67
N GLY A 225 23.51 -16.87 -30.30
CA GLY A 225 24.49 -16.20 -31.14
C GLY A 225 24.96 -17.24 -32.12
N VAL A 226 24.68 -17.01 -33.40
CA VAL A 226 25.13 -17.82 -34.53
C VAL A 226 26.62 -18.15 -34.34
N LEU A 227 26.90 -19.45 -34.15
CA LEU A 227 28.26 -20.00 -34.19
C LEU A 227 28.80 -19.76 -35.60
N LYS A 228 29.57 -18.68 -35.78
CA LYS A 228 30.57 -18.63 -36.83
C LYS A 228 31.82 -19.29 -36.24
N GLU A 229 32.07 -20.52 -36.67
CA GLU A 229 33.25 -21.29 -36.31
C GLU A 229 34.52 -20.47 -36.56
N SER A 230 35.32 -20.30 -35.51
CA SER A 230 36.70 -19.87 -35.61
C SER A 230 37.51 -20.71 -34.63
N ARG A 231 38.21 -21.69 -35.19
CA ARG A 231 39.22 -22.50 -34.51
C ARG A 231 40.29 -21.59 -33.92
N ARG A 232 40.66 -21.79 -32.65
CA ARG A 232 42.06 -21.73 -32.18
C ARG A 232 42.20 -22.24 -30.74
N ALA A 233 43.43 -22.65 -30.47
CA ALA A 233 43.84 -23.65 -29.50
C ALA A 233 44.08 -23.10 -28.09
N SER A 234 44.07 -24.05 -27.14
CA SER A 234 44.95 -24.22 -25.97
C SER A 234 45.24 -23.01 -25.07
N GLY A 235 44.98 -23.17 -23.78
CA GLY A 235 45.47 -22.26 -22.75
C GLY A 235 44.69 -22.42 -21.45
N ASP A 236 45.21 -23.26 -20.58
CA ASP A 236 44.72 -23.51 -19.24
C ASP A 236 44.68 -22.20 -18.42
N LEU A 237 43.48 -21.71 -18.14
CA LEU A 237 43.20 -20.83 -17.01
C LEU A 237 41.91 -21.35 -16.40
N ARG A 238 42.03 -22.07 -15.28
CA ARG A 238 40.94 -22.20 -14.31
C ARG A 238 40.64 -20.82 -13.74
N ALA A 239 40.05 -19.95 -14.54
CA ALA A 239 39.19 -18.92 -14.04
C ALA A 239 38.06 -19.67 -13.33
N ARG A 240 38.01 -19.54 -12.00
CA ARG A 240 36.75 -19.73 -11.28
C ARG A 240 35.76 -18.76 -11.92
N SER A 241 35.09 -19.23 -12.96
CA SER A 241 33.83 -18.68 -13.42
C SER A 241 32.92 -18.79 -12.22
N SER A 242 32.83 -17.71 -11.44
CA SER A 242 31.61 -17.45 -10.69
C SER A 242 30.54 -17.42 -11.77
N ILE A 243 29.88 -18.57 -11.95
CA ILE A 243 28.66 -18.66 -12.72
C ILE A 243 27.68 -17.80 -11.95
N ILE A 244 27.70 -16.49 -12.21
CA ILE A 244 26.65 -15.57 -11.84
C ILE A 244 25.46 -16.12 -12.61
N ALA A 245 24.57 -16.79 -11.89
CA ALA A 245 23.33 -17.28 -12.45
C ALA A 245 22.70 -16.12 -13.25
N PRO A 246 22.23 -16.36 -14.49
CA PRO A 246 21.67 -15.31 -15.33
C PRO A 246 20.64 -14.53 -14.51
N GLY A 247 20.83 -13.21 -14.46
CA GLY A 247 20.07 -12.28 -13.63
C GLY A 247 18.59 -12.64 -13.66
N ASN A 248 17.99 -12.79 -12.47
CA ASN A 248 16.57 -13.13 -12.39
C ASN A 248 15.80 -12.01 -13.08
N VAL A 249 15.13 -12.33 -14.20
CA VAL A 249 14.37 -11.37 -15.03
C VAL A 249 13.46 -10.49 -14.18
N LEU A 250 12.90 -11.06 -13.11
CA LEU A 250 12.11 -10.34 -12.12
C LEU A 250 12.86 -9.15 -11.48
N ALA A 251 14.09 -9.38 -11.02
CA ALA A 251 14.92 -8.34 -10.42
C ALA A 251 15.37 -7.32 -11.47
N GLU A 252 15.67 -7.75 -12.69
CA GLU A 252 16.00 -6.82 -13.79
C GLU A 252 14.83 -5.90 -14.13
N VAL A 253 13.58 -6.41 -14.12
CA VAL A 253 12.36 -5.60 -14.31
C VAL A 253 12.21 -4.61 -13.15
N ALA A 254 12.30 -5.09 -11.91
CA ALA A 254 12.20 -4.24 -10.71
C ALA A 254 13.22 -3.10 -10.74
N ASN A 255 14.49 -3.41 -11.06
CA ASN A 255 15.56 -2.41 -11.10
C ASN A 255 15.34 -1.39 -12.20
N THR A 256 14.87 -1.85 -13.37
CA THR A 256 14.62 -0.99 -14.51
C THR A 256 13.43 -0.05 -14.29
N CYS A 257 12.43 -0.46 -13.52
CA CYS A 257 11.23 0.34 -13.22
C CYS A 257 11.42 1.28 -12.03
N THR A 258 12.14 0.84 -10.99
CA THR A 258 12.31 1.62 -9.74
C THR A 258 13.59 2.46 -9.72
N GLY A 259 14.58 2.14 -10.55
CA GLY A 259 15.91 2.75 -10.48
C GLY A 259 16.76 2.27 -9.29
N GLU A 260 16.22 1.39 -8.44
CA GLU A 260 16.90 0.81 -7.28
C GLU A 260 17.50 -0.56 -7.60
N SER A 261 18.52 -0.98 -6.86
CA SER A 261 19.11 -2.32 -7.01
C SER A 261 18.43 -3.33 -6.09
N TRP A 262 17.66 -4.24 -6.67
CA TRP A 262 16.98 -5.34 -5.99
C TRP A 262 17.71 -6.66 -6.27
N ALA A 263 18.04 -7.39 -5.20
CA ALA A 263 18.45 -8.78 -5.34
C ALA A 263 17.22 -9.68 -5.43
N PRO A 264 17.27 -10.77 -6.22
CA PRO A 264 16.16 -11.73 -6.31
C PRO A 264 15.79 -12.37 -4.97
N SER A 265 16.79 -12.60 -4.12
CA SER A 265 16.61 -13.09 -2.76
C SER A 265 15.81 -12.12 -1.89
N ASP A 266 15.98 -10.81 -2.08
CA ASP A 266 15.27 -9.79 -1.31
C ASP A 266 13.79 -9.75 -1.66
N LEU A 267 13.46 -9.84 -2.96
CA LEU A 267 12.09 -9.90 -3.43
C LEU A 267 11.36 -11.13 -2.88
N ASN A 268 11.99 -12.30 -2.97
CA ASN A 268 11.44 -13.55 -2.44
C ASN A 268 11.27 -13.50 -0.91
N ARG A 269 12.27 -12.96 -0.19
CA ARG A 269 12.21 -12.78 1.26
C ARG A 269 11.06 -11.87 1.64
N LYS A 270 10.87 -10.74 0.94
CA LYS A 270 9.75 -9.81 1.18
C LYS A 270 8.40 -10.48 0.97
N LEU A 271 8.25 -11.26 -0.10
CA LEU A 271 7.01 -12.00 -0.35
C LEU A 271 6.75 -13.06 0.73
N ALA A 272 7.79 -13.78 1.15
CA ALA A 272 7.68 -14.79 2.21
C ALA A 272 7.30 -14.17 3.56
N THR A 273 7.94 -13.05 3.93
CA THR A 273 7.56 -12.27 5.12
C THR A 273 6.12 -11.81 5.01
N PHE A 274 5.70 -11.22 3.88
CA PHE A 274 4.31 -10.77 3.69
C PHE A 274 3.30 -11.92 3.84
N ARG A 275 3.59 -13.09 3.29
CA ARG A 275 2.74 -14.29 3.43
C ARG A 275 2.62 -14.76 4.88
N ALA A 276 3.73 -14.77 5.62
CA ALA A 276 3.74 -15.19 7.02
C ALA A 276 3.03 -14.16 7.92
N GLU A 277 3.17 -12.88 7.57
CA GLU A 277 2.67 -11.78 8.35
C GLU A 277 1.18 -11.47 8.12
N HIS A 278 0.73 -11.57 6.87
CA HIS A 278 -0.61 -11.20 6.41
C HIS A 278 -1.19 -12.28 5.46
N PRO A 279 -1.46 -13.49 5.95
CA PRO A 279 -1.87 -14.61 5.10
C PRO A 279 -3.20 -14.37 4.36
N ARG A 280 -4.13 -13.62 4.97
CA ARG A 280 -5.42 -13.26 4.35
C ARG A 280 -5.21 -12.38 3.13
N LEU A 281 -4.51 -11.26 3.30
CA LEU A 281 -4.20 -10.31 2.21
C LEU A 281 -3.35 -10.96 1.11
N TYR A 282 -2.41 -11.84 1.48
CA TYR A 282 -1.64 -12.63 0.52
C TYR A 282 -2.55 -13.50 -0.36
N ASN A 283 -3.49 -14.23 0.25
CA ASN A 283 -4.42 -15.09 -0.50
C ASN A 283 -5.38 -14.27 -1.37
N GLU A 284 -5.84 -13.11 -0.89
CA GLU A 284 -6.69 -12.20 -1.65
C GLU A 284 -5.96 -11.64 -2.88
N MET A 285 -4.76 -11.09 -2.70
CA MET A 285 -3.92 -10.61 -3.79
C MET A 285 -3.64 -11.72 -4.81
N LYS A 286 -3.34 -12.92 -4.34
CA LYS A 286 -3.13 -14.09 -5.19
C LYS A 286 -4.39 -14.41 -6.00
N SER A 287 -5.54 -14.50 -5.34
CA SER A 287 -6.82 -14.80 -6.00
C SER A 287 -7.17 -13.77 -7.09
N LYS A 288 -6.95 -12.48 -6.82
CA LYS A 288 -7.21 -11.42 -7.81
C LYS A 288 -6.23 -11.47 -8.99
N LEU A 289 -4.94 -11.76 -8.74
CA LEU A 289 -3.96 -11.98 -9.81
C LEU A 289 -4.29 -13.23 -10.65
N ASP A 290 -4.81 -14.27 -10.01
CA ASP A 290 -5.24 -15.50 -10.67
C ASP A 290 -6.43 -15.23 -11.59
N ALA A 291 -7.43 -14.48 -11.12
CA ALA A 291 -8.57 -14.05 -11.93
C ALA A 291 -8.13 -13.24 -13.15
N LEU A 292 -7.24 -12.25 -12.97
CA LEU A 292 -6.64 -11.49 -14.06
C LEU A 292 -5.91 -12.38 -15.08
N HIS A 293 -5.14 -13.36 -14.61
CA HIS A 293 -4.43 -14.29 -15.49
C HIS A 293 -5.41 -15.12 -16.33
N GLN A 294 -6.46 -15.66 -15.71
CA GLN A 294 -7.46 -16.48 -16.40
C GLN A 294 -8.26 -15.67 -17.42
N TYR A 295 -8.66 -14.44 -17.07
CA TYR A 295 -9.38 -13.55 -17.97
C TYR A 295 -8.66 -13.36 -19.32
N PHE A 296 -7.33 -13.23 -19.30
CA PHE A 296 -6.51 -13.11 -20.52
C PHE A 296 -6.08 -14.45 -21.14
N LEU A 297 -6.42 -15.59 -20.54
CA LEU A 297 -6.30 -16.89 -21.18
C LEU A 297 -7.56 -17.25 -21.99
N THR A 298 -8.72 -16.76 -21.54
CA THR A 298 -10.03 -17.11 -22.11
C THR A 298 -10.52 -16.15 -23.19
N LYS A 299 -9.89 -14.97 -23.32
CA LYS A 299 -10.15 -13.98 -24.38
C LYS A 299 -9.05 -14.02 -25.44
#